data_AF-A0A540M4L7-F1
#
_entry.id   AF-A0A540M4L7-F1
#
_cell.length_a   1.000
_cell.length_b   1.000
_cell.length_c   1.000
_cell.angle_alpha   90.00
_cell.angle_beta   90.00
_cell.angle_gamma   90.00
#
_symmetry.space_group_name_H-M   'P 1'
#
loop_
_entity.id
_entity.type
_entity.pdbx_description
1 polymer ?
#
loop_
_entity_poly.entity_id
_entity_poly.type
_entity_poly.pdbx_seq_one_letter_code
_entity_poly.pdbx_strand_id
1 'polypeptide(L)'
;MFDEMSLCFVCECAGAWALDLSWDIIARFGKQEAMPREFFTDFVKVAQDEGRHFTLLASRLEEMGSFHGALATHDGLWDWQLPLPDLMAHLAIEHCVHKVRGLDVVPTTISQFRNKGDDKTAELLESVVRREEITHCAAGMMWFKYPIKYQTQRTVKRKCKFGYN
;
A
#
# COMPACT_ATOMS: atom_id res chain seq x y z
N MET A 1 2.53 -25.21 2.29
CA MET A 1 2.18 -24.56 3.57
C MET A 1 2.90 -23.23 3.79
N PHE A 2 4.23 -23.16 3.95
CA PHE A 2 4.92 -21.87 4.17
C PHE A 2 4.91 -20.96 2.92
N ASP A 3 5.00 -21.54 1.72
CA ASP A 3 5.04 -20.80 0.44
C ASP A 3 3.69 -20.23 0.03
N GLU A 4 2.62 -20.99 0.27
CA GLU A 4 1.24 -20.51 0.12
C GLU A 4 0.94 -19.40 1.11
N MET A 5 1.40 -19.50 2.38
CA MET A 5 1.26 -18.44 3.37
C MET A 5 1.95 -17.15 2.94
N SER A 6 3.20 -17.24 2.47
CA SER A 6 3.96 -16.06 2.03
C SER A 6 3.32 -15.40 0.80
N LEU A 7 2.83 -16.18 -0.17
CA LEU A 7 2.20 -15.63 -1.36
C LEU A 7 0.80 -15.08 -1.09
N CYS A 8 0.00 -15.74 -0.24
CA CYS A 8 -1.30 -15.23 0.22
C CYS A 8 -1.13 -13.89 0.95
N PHE A 9 -0.13 -13.78 1.84
CA PHE A 9 0.16 -12.54 2.55
C PHE A 9 0.55 -11.40 1.58
N VAL A 10 1.36 -11.69 0.55
CA VAL A 10 1.71 -10.70 -0.48
C VAL A 10 0.51 -10.33 -1.35
N CYS A 11 -0.30 -11.31 -1.77
CA CYS A 11 -1.51 -11.10 -2.57
C CYS A 11 -2.49 -10.13 -1.88
N GLU A 12 -2.64 -10.26 -0.56
CA GLU A 12 -3.56 -9.45 0.22
C GLU A 12 -3.00 -8.10 0.63
N CYS A 13 -1.78 -8.06 1.17
CA CYS A 13 -1.17 -6.81 1.63
C CYS A 13 -0.81 -5.88 0.46
N ALA A 14 -0.40 -6.44 -0.69
CA ALA A 14 -0.02 -5.64 -1.84
C ALA A 14 -1.23 -5.30 -2.73
N GLY A 15 -2.09 -6.28 -3.08
CA GLY A 15 -3.07 -6.11 -4.16
C GLY A 15 -4.46 -5.62 -3.75
N ALA A 16 -5.07 -6.23 -2.74
CA ALA A 16 -6.49 -5.98 -2.46
C ALA A 16 -6.71 -4.67 -1.69
N TRP A 17 -5.99 -4.46 -0.58
CA TRP A 17 -6.21 -3.26 0.24
C TRP A 17 -5.65 -1.99 -0.41
N ALA A 18 -4.51 -2.06 -1.09
CA ALA A 18 -3.94 -0.88 -1.74
C ALA A 18 -4.82 -0.39 -2.91
N LEU A 19 -5.54 -1.30 -3.57
CA LEU A 19 -6.59 -0.95 -4.54
C LEU A 19 -7.72 -0.16 -3.87
N ASP A 20 -8.31 -0.74 -2.81
CA ASP A 20 -9.46 -0.13 -2.13
C ASP A 20 -9.09 1.22 -1.49
N LEU A 21 -7.92 1.29 -0.85
CA LEU A 21 -7.44 2.49 -0.18
C LEU A 21 -7.04 3.59 -1.18
N SER A 22 -6.50 3.23 -2.36
CA SER A 22 -6.26 4.20 -3.44
C SER A 22 -7.56 4.85 -3.93
N TRP A 23 -8.63 4.05 -4.08
CA TRP A 23 -9.95 4.59 -4.42
C TRP A 23 -10.57 5.40 -3.30
N ASP A 24 -10.36 4.97 -2.06
CA ASP A 24 -10.86 5.63 -0.88
C ASP A 24 -10.32 7.06 -0.73
N ILE A 25 -9.01 7.27 -0.91
CA ILE A 25 -8.44 8.63 -0.80
C ILE A 25 -8.90 9.55 -1.93
N ILE A 26 -9.13 9.00 -3.13
CA ILE A 26 -9.73 9.71 -4.26
C ILE A 26 -11.14 10.17 -3.89
N ALA A 27 -11.97 9.24 -3.42
CA ALA A 27 -13.40 9.47 -3.18
C ALA A 27 -13.64 10.39 -1.98
N ARG A 28 -12.90 10.19 -0.89
CA ARG A 28 -13.08 10.95 0.36
C ARG A 28 -12.43 12.33 0.31
N PHE A 29 -11.19 12.42 -0.16
CA PHE A 29 -10.39 13.64 0.02
C PHE A 29 -10.12 14.42 -1.25
N GLY A 30 -10.09 13.78 -2.42
CA GLY A 30 -9.68 14.43 -3.67
C GLY A 30 -10.42 15.74 -3.95
N LYS A 31 -11.75 15.71 -3.87
CA LYS A 31 -12.57 16.93 -4.06
C LYS A 31 -12.56 17.84 -2.83
N GLN A 32 -12.60 17.28 -1.63
CA GLN A 32 -12.65 18.03 -0.37
C GLN A 32 -11.43 18.95 -0.19
N GLU A 33 -10.24 18.42 -0.45
CA GLU A 33 -8.97 19.13 -0.27
C GLU A 33 -8.57 19.95 -1.52
N ALA A 34 -9.45 20.02 -2.51
CA ALA A 34 -9.22 20.68 -3.80
C ALA A 34 -7.91 20.21 -4.47
N MET A 35 -7.70 18.89 -4.48
CA MET A 35 -6.51 18.28 -5.08
C MET A 35 -6.48 18.51 -6.60
N PRO A 36 -5.28 18.68 -7.19
CA PRO A 36 -5.14 18.87 -8.62
C PRO A 36 -5.40 17.55 -9.37
N ARG A 37 -5.60 17.61 -10.69
CA ARG A 37 -5.97 16.43 -11.51
C ARG A 37 -4.92 15.32 -11.45
N GLU A 38 -3.67 15.70 -11.28
CA GLU A 38 -2.51 14.81 -11.17
C GLU A 38 -2.66 13.85 -9.99
N PHE A 39 -3.24 14.29 -8.86
CA PHE A 39 -3.52 13.45 -7.69
C PHE A 39 -4.43 12.28 -8.07
N PHE A 40 -5.54 12.58 -8.77
CA PHE A 40 -6.46 11.56 -9.23
C PHE A 40 -5.80 10.63 -10.24
N THR A 41 -4.98 11.18 -11.14
CA THR A 41 -4.32 10.39 -12.17
C THR A 41 -3.32 9.40 -11.57
N ASP A 42 -2.53 9.85 -10.58
CA ASP A 42 -1.58 9.01 -9.88
C ASP A 42 -2.26 7.89 -9.11
N PHE A 43 -3.29 8.18 -8.31
CA PHE A 43 -3.95 7.15 -7.51
C PHE A 43 -4.86 6.22 -8.32
N VAL A 44 -5.43 6.68 -9.44
CA VAL A 44 -6.09 5.77 -10.41
C VAL A 44 -5.08 4.80 -11.00
N LYS A 45 -3.87 5.27 -11.30
CA LYS A 45 -2.79 4.41 -11.80
C LYS A 45 -2.35 3.40 -10.74
N VAL A 46 -2.15 3.84 -9.49
CA VAL A 46 -1.84 2.93 -8.37
C VAL A 46 -2.93 1.86 -8.27
N ALA A 47 -4.20 2.25 -8.18
CA ALA A 47 -5.32 1.33 -8.15
C ALA A 47 -5.31 0.33 -9.32
N GLN A 48 -5.05 0.78 -10.55
CA GLN A 48 -4.96 -0.09 -11.72
C GLN A 48 -3.82 -1.12 -11.60
N ASP A 49 -2.65 -0.68 -11.17
CA ASP A 49 -1.48 -1.55 -10.98
C ASP A 49 -1.76 -2.60 -9.89
N GLU A 50 -2.42 -2.22 -8.79
CA GLU A 50 -2.77 -3.15 -7.72
C GLU A 50 -3.82 -4.18 -8.12
N GLY A 51 -4.83 -3.77 -8.90
CA GLY A 51 -5.79 -4.73 -9.46
C GLY A 51 -5.10 -5.76 -10.36
N ARG A 52 -4.07 -5.34 -11.11
CA ARG A 52 -3.27 -6.26 -11.92
C ARG A 52 -2.36 -7.14 -11.06
N HIS A 53 -1.70 -6.59 -10.04
CA HIS A 53 -0.91 -7.36 -9.08
C HIS A 53 -1.74 -8.46 -8.43
N PHE A 54 -2.93 -8.10 -7.93
CA PHE A 54 -3.87 -9.05 -7.36
C PHE A 54 -4.20 -10.18 -8.33
N THR A 55 -4.54 -9.85 -9.58
CA THR A 55 -4.88 -10.85 -10.60
C THR A 55 -3.72 -11.81 -10.89
N LEU A 56 -2.50 -11.28 -11.01
CA LEU A 56 -1.29 -12.08 -11.27
C LEU A 56 -0.95 -13.00 -10.08
N LEU A 57 -1.04 -12.48 -8.86
CA LEU A 57 -0.75 -13.23 -7.64
C LEU A 57 -1.82 -14.28 -7.34
N ALA A 58 -3.10 -13.97 -7.56
CA ALA A 58 -4.20 -14.92 -7.45
C ALA A 58 -4.04 -16.08 -8.45
N SER A 59 -3.69 -15.78 -9.70
CA SER A 59 -3.41 -16.81 -10.71
C SER A 59 -2.24 -17.71 -10.30
N ARG A 60 -1.17 -17.13 -9.73
CA ARG A 60 -0.04 -17.92 -9.20
C ARG A 60 -0.43 -18.79 -8.02
N LEU A 61 -1.30 -18.31 -7.12
CA LEU A 61 -1.84 -19.11 -6.02
C LEU A 61 -2.63 -20.32 -6.53
N GLU A 62 -3.48 -20.14 -7.55
CA GLU A 62 -4.24 -21.22 -8.18
C GLU A 62 -3.32 -22.27 -8.81
N GLU A 63 -2.28 -21.84 -9.53
CA GLU A 63 -1.26 -22.74 -10.10
C GLU A 63 -0.48 -23.53 -9.04
N MET A 64 -0.42 -23.03 -7.81
CA MET A 64 0.20 -23.70 -6.66
C MET A 64 -0.78 -24.59 -5.88
N GLY A 65 -2.05 -24.67 -6.30
CA GLY A 65 -3.08 -25.47 -5.66
C GLY A 65 -3.78 -24.79 -4.47
N SER A 66 -3.61 -23.48 -4.33
CA SER A 66 -4.28 -22.64 -3.32
C SER A 66 -5.27 -21.68 -3.98
N PHE A 67 -5.88 -20.77 -3.23
CA PHE A 67 -6.76 -19.73 -3.74
C PHE A 67 -6.78 -18.52 -2.79
N HIS A 68 -7.21 -17.36 -3.29
CA HIS A 68 -7.37 -16.18 -2.46
C HIS A 68 -8.45 -16.40 -1.38
N GLY A 69 -8.15 -16.08 -0.11
CA GLY A 69 -9.03 -16.38 1.02
C GLY A 69 -8.93 -17.81 1.56
N ALA A 70 -8.00 -18.63 1.04
CA ALA A 70 -7.73 -19.97 1.60
C ALA A 70 -7.13 -19.92 3.02
N LEU A 71 -6.54 -18.79 3.40
CA LEU A 71 -5.98 -18.56 4.73
C LEU A 71 -6.73 -17.40 5.38
N ALA A 72 -6.99 -17.53 6.69
CA ALA A 72 -7.60 -16.45 7.46
C ALA A 72 -6.62 -15.29 7.59
N THR A 73 -7.08 -14.10 7.25
CA THR A 73 -6.28 -12.88 7.32
C THR A 73 -7.02 -11.79 8.09
N HIS A 74 -6.27 -10.81 8.54
CA HIS A 74 -6.79 -9.75 9.40
C HIS A 74 -6.95 -8.47 8.59
N ASP A 75 -8.16 -7.90 8.54
CA ASP A 75 -8.47 -6.60 7.92
C ASP A 75 -7.88 -5.40 8.68
N GLY A 76 -6.78 -5.61 9.41
CA GLY A 76 -6.24 -4.64 10.34
C GLY A 76 -6.03 -3.28 9.67
N LEU A 77 -5.32 -3.22 8.54
CA LEU A 77 -5.03 -1.94 7.89
C LEU A 77 -6.31 -1.17 7.55
N TRP A 78 -7.32 -1.84 7.00
CA TRP A 78 -8.62 -1.25 6.71
C TRP A 78 -9.29 -0.71 7.97
N ASP A 79 -9.37 -1.52 9.02
CA ASP A 79 -9.99 -1.14 10.30
C ASP A 79 -9.29 0.04 10.99
N TRP A 80 -7.96 0.13 10.89
CA TRP A 80 -7.18 1.25 11.44
C TRP A 80 -7.33 2.52 10.61
N GLN A 81 -7.53 2.39 9.30
CA GLN A 81 -7.44 3.49 8.36
C GLN A 81 -8.79 4.11 7.99
N LEU A 82 -9.86 3.31 7.92
CA LEU A 82 -11.21 3.78 7.65
C LEU A 82 -11.69 4.90 8.61
N PRO A 83 -11.46 4.86 9.93
CA PRO A 83 -11.94 5.90 10.85
C PRO A 83 -11.10 7.20 10.82
N LEU A 84 -9.97 7.23 10.11
CA LEU A 84 -9.14 8.43 10.04
C LEU A 84 -9.83 9.51 9.19
N PRO A 85 -9.94 10.76 9.68
CA PRO A 85 -10.65 11.81 8.96
C PRO A 85 -9.74 12.67 8.07
N ASP A 86 -8.44 12.36 8.00
CA ASP A 86 -7.41 13.28 7.50
C ASP A 86 -6.57 12.62 6.40
N LEU A 87 -6.52 13.26 5.23
CA LEU A 87 -5.77 12.79 4.07
C LEU A 87 -4.28 12.57 4.39
N MET A 88 -3.67 13.42 5.22
CA MET A 88 -2.24 13.28 5.56
C MET A 88 -1.98 12.05 6.42
N ALA A 89 -2.89 11.73 7.35
CA ALA A 89 -2.82 10.48 8.10
C ALA A 89 -2.97 9.25 7.19
N HIS A 90 -3.86 9.31 6.19
CA HIS A 90 -4.00 8.27 5.18
C HIS A 90 -2.72 8.03 4.38
N LEU A 91 -2.21 9.10 3.75
CA LEU A 91 -0.98 9.06 2.97
C LEU A 91 0.21 8.55 3.78
N ALA A 92 0.34 8.98 5.04
CA ALA A 92 1.42 8.54 5.92
C ALA A 92 1.37 7.04 6.23
N ILE A 93 0.21 6.53 6.64
CA ILE A 93 0.09 5.14 7.11
C ILE A 93 0.19 4.17 5.93
N GLU A 94 -0.55 4.42 4.86
CA GLU A 94 -0.60 3.50 3.73
C GLU A 94 0.61 3.68 2.81
N HIS A 95 0.72 4.86 2.18
CA HIS A 95 1.64 5.05 1.08
C HIS A 95 3.08 5.38 1.51
N CYS A 96 3.28 5.86 2.74
CA CYS A 96 4.62 6.12 3.27
C CYS A 96 5.14 5.00 4.19
N VAL A 97 4.29 4.36 4.99
CA VAL A 97 4.73 3.33 5.95
C VAL A 97 4.46 1.93 5.42
N HIS A 98 3.21 1.60 5.07
CA HIS A 98 2.84 0.25 4.67
C HIS A 98 3.55 -0.18 3.38
N LYS A 99 3.53 0.70 2.37
CA LYS A 99 4.20 0.46 1.08
C LYS A 99 5.72 0.30 1.20
N VAL A 100 6.38 1.11 2.02
CA VAL A 100 7.82 0.98 2.29
C VAL A 100 8.14 -0.32 3.02
N ARG A 101 7.31 -0.71 4.00
CA ARG A 101 7.47 -1.98 4.70
C ARG A 101 7.31 -3.16 3.74
N GLY A 102 6.38 -3.08 2.78
CA GLY A 102 6.26 -4.05 1.70
C GLY A 102 7.57 -4.19 0.91
N LEU A 103 8.15 -3.05 0.49
CA LEU A 103 9.43 -3.02 -0.22
C LEU A 103 10.60 -3.61 0.58
N ASP A 104 10.63 -3.47 1.90
CA ASP A 104 11.66 -4.06 2.74
C ASP A 104 11.55 -5.59 2.83
N VAL A 105 10.34 -6.13 2.74
CA VAL A 105 10.07 -7.58 2.86
C VAL A 105 10.24 -8.30 1.52
N VAL A 106 9.90 -7.66 0.40
CA VAL A 106 9.89 -8.26 -0.94
C VAL A 106 11.23 -8.94 -1.32
N PRO A 107 12.42 -8.35 -1.10
CA PRO A 107 13.69 -9.02 -1.42
C PRO A 107 13.90 -10.33 -0.67
N THR A 108 13.52 -10.38 0.61
CA THR A 108 13.59 -11.60 1.42
C THR A 108 12.62 -12.65 0.87
N THR A 109 11.40 -12.26 0.53
CA THR A 109 10.40 -13.15 -0.07
C THR A 109 10.85 -13.72 -1.42
N ILE A 110 11.44 -12.90 -2.30
CA ILE A 110 12.01 -13.34 -3.59
C ILE A 110 13.10 -14.40 -3.36
N SER A 111 14.03 -14.14 -2.44
CA SER A 111 15.10 -15.09 -2.09
C SER A 111 14.53 -16.43 -1.60
N GLN A 112 13.49 -16.40 -0.77
CA GLN A 112 12.83 -17.61 -0.28
C GLN A 112 12.19 -18.44 -1.40
N PHE A 113 11.49 -17.81 -2.35
CA PHE A 113 10.90 -18.52 -3.50
C PHE A 113 11.97 -19.15 -4.41
N ARG A 114 13.06 -18.42 -4.70
CA ARG A 114 14.20 -18.95 -5.48
C ARG A 114 14.84 -20.16 -4.82
N ASN A 115 15.10 -20.08 -3.52
CA ASN A 115 15.73 -21.17 -2.77
C ASN A 115 14.90 -22.46 -2.76
N LYS A 116 13.59 -22.35 -3.05
CA LYS A 116 12.66 -23.48 -3.12
C LYS A 116 12.32 -23.90 -4.55
N GLY A 117 12.93 -23.27 -5.56
CA GLY A 117 12.76 -23.60 -6.97
C GLY A 117 11.51 -22.99 -7.63
N ASP A 118 10.83 -22.03 -7.00
CA ASP A 118 9.75 -21.27 -7.62
C ASP A 118 10.28 -19.97 -8.25
N ASP A 119 11.08 -20.13 -9.30
CA ASP A 119 11.64 -19.00 -10.04
C ASP A 119 10.56 -18.16 -10.74
N LYS A 120 9.39 -18.76 -11.05
CA LYS A 120 8.28 -18.05 -11.68
C LYS A 120 7.71 -16.99 -10.75
N THR A 121 7.42 -17.35 -9.50
CA THR A 121 6.91 -16.40 -8.51
C THR A 121 7.97 -15.37 -8.13
N ALA A 122 9.23 -15.80 -7.98
CA ALA A 122 10.33 -14.88 -7.71
C ALA A 122 10.50 -13.82 -8.81
N GLU A 123 10.46 -14.23 -10.08
CA GLU A 123 10.56 -13.32 -11.22
C GLU A 123 9.36 -12.37 -11.30
N LEU A 124 8.14 -12.85 -11.06
CA LEU A 124 6.94 -12.02 -11.01
C LEU A 124 7.07 -10.91 -9.95
N LEU A 125 7.50 -11.28 -8.74
CA LEU A 125 7.67 -10.33 -7.65
C LEU A 125 8.79 -9.32 -7.94
N GLU A 126 9.89 -9.76 -8.54
CA GLU A 126 11.04 -8.89 -8.83
C GLU A 126 10.81 -7.94 -10.02
N SER A 127 10.27 -8.47 -11.11
CA SER A 127 10.16 -7.75 -12.39
C SER A 127 8.93 -6.86 -12.48
N VAL A 128 7.83 -7.22 -11.81
CA VAL A 128 6.56 -6.49 -11.85
C VAL A 128 6.32 -5.79 -10.51
N VAL A 129 5.97 -6.56 -9.48
CA VAL A 129 5.45 -6.02 -8.22
C VAL A 129 6.43 -5.04 -7.58
N ARG A 130 7.68 -5.46 -7.33
CA ARG A 130 8.67 -4.60 -6.66
C ARG A 130 8.93 -3.29 -7.39
N ARG A 131 8.93 -3.30 -8.73
CA ARG A 131 9.22 -2.10 -9.53
C ARG A 131 8.09 -1.09 -9.45
N GLU A 132 6.86 -1.56 -9.47
CA GLU A 132 5.67 -0.71 -9.45
C GLU A 132 5.42 -0.16 -8.05
N GLU A 133 5.65 -0.96 -7.01
CA GLU A 133 5.56 -0.55 -5.60
C GLU A 133 6.50 0.62 -5.26
N ILE A 134 7.67 0.70 -5.90
CA ILE A 134 8.58 1.87 -5.78
C ILE A 134 7.89 3.13 -6.31
N THR A 135 7.19 3.04 -7.44
CA THR A 135 6.49 4.18 -8.04
C THR A 135 5.27 4.58 -7.22
N HIS A 136 4.58 3.62 -6.59
CA HIS A 136 3.46 3.89 -5.69
C HIS A 136 3.91 4.61 -4.41
N CYS A 137 5.03 4.17 -3.82
CA CYS A 137 5.64 4.86 -2.69
C CYS A 137 6.08 6.30 -3.08
N ALA A 138 6.66 6.47 -4.27
CA ALA A 138 7.03 7.78 -4.77
C ALA A 138 5.82 8.71 -4.92
N ALA A 139 4.69 8.22 -5.43
CA ALA A 139 3.43 8.97 -5.51
C ALA A 139 2.93 9.38 -4.11
N GLY A 140 2.90 8.43 -3.16
CA GLY A 140 2.56 8.69 -1.77
C GLY A 140 3.38 9.79 -1.14
N MET A 141 4.72 9.70 -1.28
CA MET A 141 5.66 10.69 -0.75
C MET A 141 5.53 12.07 -1.42
N MET A 142 5.19 12.10 -2.72
CA MET A 142 4.95 13.34 -3.44
C MET A 142 3.72 14.05 -2.86
N TRP A 143 2.59 13.35 -2.76
CA TRP A 143 1.34 13.91 -2.28
C TRP A 143 1.36 14.21 -0.77
N PHE A 144 2.13 13.45 0.01
CA PHE A 144 2.38 13.77 1.42
C PHE A 144 3.17 15.08 1.59
N LYS A 145 4.02 15.45 0.63
CA LYS A 145 4.76 16.73 0.65
C LYS A 145 3.98 17.86 -0.04
N TYR A 146 2.86 17.56 -0.68
CA TYR A 146 2.09 18.54 -1.43
C TYR A 146 1.45 19.56 -0.48
N PRO A 147 1.58 20.87 -0.75
CA PRO A 147 0.99 21.90 0.08
C PRO A 147 -0.53 21.95 -0.14
N ILE A 148 -1.29 21.29 0.72
CA ILE A 148 -2.76 21.36 0.72
C ILE A 148 -3.19 22.74 1.25
N LYS A 149 -4.16 23.40 0.59
CA LYS A 149 -4.58 24.78 0.88
C LYS A 149 -5.00 25.04 2.34
N TYR A 150 -5.40 24.00 3.09
CA TYR A 150 -5.72 24.08 4.51
C TYR A 150 -4.52 23.88 5.46
N GLN A 151 -3.28 23.81 4.95
CA GLN A 151 -2.08 24.04 5.75
C GLN A 151 -1.90 25.54 6.09
N THR A 152 -2.93 26.15 6.67
CA THR A 152 -2.74 27.38 7.45
C THR A 152 -2.81 27.00 8.93
N GLN A 153 -1.63 26.88 9.55
CA GLN A 153 -1.43 26.98 11.01
C GLN A 153 -2.04 25.89 11.92
N ARG A 154 -1.81 24.61 11.64
CA ARG A 154 -1.66 23.60 12.72
C ARG A 154 -0.23 23.10 12.84
N THR A 155 0.73 24.00 12.61
CA THR A 155 2.09 23.88 13.13
C THR A 155 1.97 23.66 14.64
N VAL A 156 2.34 22.47 15.14
CA VAL A 156 3.19 22.21 16.33
C VAL A 156 3.13 23.23 17.50
N LYS A 157 1.97 23.85 17.77
CA LYS A 157 1.73 24.83 18.84
C LYS A 157 0.68 24.36 19.84
N ARG A 158 0.33 23.07 19.85
CA ARG A 158 -0.38 22.46 20.98
C ARG A 158 0.63 21.93 22.00
N LYS A 159 1.08 22.87 22.85
CA LYS A 159 1.52 22.70 24.23
C LYS A 159 2.54 21.57 24.53
N CYS A 160 3.82 21.82 24.26
CA CYS A 160 4.86 21.46 25.24
C CYS A 160 4.98 22.64 26.23
N LYS A 161 4.07 22.71 27.20
CA LYS A 161 4.37 23.40 28.46
C LYS A 161 4.93 22.35 29.40
N PHE A 162 6.21 22.02 29.25
CA PHE A 162 6.96 21.45 30.36
C PHE A 162 7.21 22.59 31.34
N GLY A 163 6.38 22.65 32.39
CA GLY A 163 6.68 23.43 33.58
C GLY A 163 7.78 22.71 34.34
N TYR A 164 8.93 23.36 34.50
CA TYR A 164 9.84 23.05 35.60
C TYR A 164 9.33 23.83 36.81
N ASN A 165 8.97 23.10 37.86
CA ASN A 165 9.01 23.58 39.24
C ASN A 165 10.33 23.12 39.85
#